data_AF-A0A0P9N6H9-F1
#
_entry.id   AF-A0A0P9N6H9-F1
#
_cell.length_a   1.000
_cell.length_b   1.000
_cell.length_c   1.000
_cell.angle_alpha   90.00
_cell.angle_beta   90.00
_cell.angle_gamma   90.00
#
_symmetry.space_group_name_H-M   'P 1'
#
loop_
_entity.id
_entity.type
_entity.pdbx_description
1 polymer ?
#
loop_
_entity_poly.entity_id
_entity_poly.type
_entity_poly.pdbx_seq_one_letter_code
_entity_poly.pdbx_strand_id
1 'polypeptide(L)' 'TLAEYFLNKADVFTLHDQGVSAMEIARQLKIGRSTVYKALTS' A
#
# COMPACT_ATOMS: atom_id res chain seq x y z
N THR A 1 3.54 -14.26 5.04
CA THR A 1 4.09 -15.11 3.96
C THR A 1 4.40 -14.23 2.74
N LEU A 2 5.19 -14.68 1.76
CA LEU A 2 5.48 -13.86 0.56
C LEU A 2 4.19 -13.44 -0.17
N ALA A 3 3.16 -14.29 -0.17
CA ALA A 3 1.86 -13.98 -0.78
C ALA A 3 1.19 -12.73 -0.19
N GLU A 4 1.21 -12.57 1.14
CA GLU A 4 0.66 -11.38 1.81
C GLU A 4 1.42 -10.10 1.44
N TYR A 5 2.74 -10.20 1.21
CA TYR A 5 3.56 -9.07 0.82
C TYR A 5 3.26 -8.61 -0.63
N PHE A 6 3.08 -9.55 -1.56
CA PHE A 6 2.73 -9.25 -2.95
C PHE A 6 1.33 -8.63 -3.08
N LEU A 7 0.35 -9.09 -2.29
CA LEU A 7 -0.99 -8.51 -2.23
C LEU A 7 -0.94 -7.03 -1.82
N ASN A 8 -0.21 -6.71 -0.75
CA ASN A 8 -0.09 -5.34 -0.25
C ASN A 8 0.47 -4.35 -1.29
N LYS A 9 1.44 -4.75 -2.12
CA LYS A 9 2.04 -3.84 -3.11
C LYS A 9 1.04 -3.51 -4.23
N ALA A 10 0.35 -4.50 -4.78
CA ALA A 10 -0.65 -4.29 -5.85
C ALA A 10 -1.84 -3.44 -5.36
N ASP A 11 -2.31 -3.70 -4.14
CA ASP A 11 -3.41 -2.95 -3.53
C ASP A 11 -3.02 -1.49 -3.26
N VAL A 12 -1.79 -1.24 -2.80
CA VAL A 12 -1.24 0.12 -2.61
C VAL A 12 -1.24 0.90 -3.92
N PHE A 13 -0.77 0.31 -5.04
CA PHE A 13 -0.76 1.00 -6.33
C PHE A 13 -2.17 1.29 -6.85
N THR A 14 -3.06 0.32 -6.76
CA THR A 14 -4.45 0.47 -7.23
C THR A 14 -5.17 1.61 -6.52
N LEU A 15 -5.05 1.68 -5.18
CA LEU A 15 -5.64 2.76 -4.39
C LEU A 15 -4.96 4.11 -4.67
N HIS A 16 -3.64 4.13 -4.81
CA HIS A 16 -2.91 5.37 -5.10
C HIS A 16 -3.28 5.95 -6.47
N ASP A 17 -3.44 5.10 -7.49
CA ASP A 17 -3.86 5.50 -8.84
C ASP A 17 -5.29 6.10 -8.85
N GLN A 18 -6.14 5.68 -7.91
CA GLN A 18 -7.46 6.28 -7.66
C GLN A 18 -7.39 7.62 -6.90
N GLY A 19 -6.19 8.12 -6.59
CA GLY A 19 -5.97 9.36 -5.84
C GLY A 19 -6.11 9.22 -4.32
N VAL A 20 -6.15 7.99 -3.80
CA VAL A 20 -6.21 7.76 -2.35
C VAL A 20 -4.86 8.11 -1.72
N SER A 21 -4.87 8.93 -0.67
CA SER A 21 -3.65 9.33 0.02
C SER A 21 -2.95 8.14 0.69
N ALA A 22 -1.63 8.18 0.79
CA ALA A 22 -0.84 7.13 1.47
C ALA A 22 -1.27 6.88 2.93
N MET A 23 -1.77 7.91 3.63
CA MET A 23 -2.31 7.77 4.97
C MET A 23 -3.60 6.93 4.99
N GLU A 24 -4.48 7.18 4.03
CA GLU A 24 -5.76 6.47 3.92
C GLU A 24 -5.55 5.03 3.43
N ILE A 25 -4.59 4.80 2.54
CA ILE A 25 -4.17 3.45 2.12
C ILE A 25 -3.67 2.64 3.32
N ALA A 26 -2.80 3.23 4.15
CA ALA A 26 -2.28 2.57 5.35
C ALA A 26 -3.41 2.15 6.31
N ARG A 27 -4.43 3.02 6.46
CA ARG A 27 -5.61 2.74 7.27
C ARG A 27 -6.46 1.61 6.70
N GLN A 28 -6.74 1.61 5.40
CA GLN A 28 -7.58 0.61 4.74
C GLN A 28 -6.94 -0.78 4.74
N LEU A 29 -5.64 -0.85 4.43
CA LEU A 29 -4.89 -2.11 4.35
C LEU A 29 -4.33 -2.57 5.69
N LYS A 30 -4.50 -1.77 6.76
CA LYS A 30 -3.98 -2.04 8.12
C LYS A 30 -2.46 -2.29 8.12
N ILE A 31 -1.73 -1.52 7.31
CA ILE A 31 -0.26 -1.58 7.21
C ILE A 31 0.37 -0.27 7.69
N GLY A 32 1.66 -0.31 7.99
CA GLY A 32 2.41 0.89 8.34
C GLY A 32 2.53 1.86 7.16
N ARG A 33 2.46 3.17 7.43
CA ARG A 33 2.72 4.22 6.41
C ARG A 33 4.09 4.05 5.74
N SER A 34 5.10 3.60 6.47
CA SER A 34 6.42 3.30 5.93
C SER A 34 6.39 2.17 4.90
N THR A 35 5.50 1.18 5.06
CA THR A 35 5.26 0.12 4.08
C THR A 35 4.63 0.66 2.81
N VAL A 36 3.66 1.57 2.93
CA VAL A 36 3.05 2.25 1.77
C VAL A 36 4.11 3.02 0.98
N TYR A 37 4.94 3.84 1.66
CA TYR A 37 6.01 4.56 0.96
C TYR A 37 7.02 3.63 0.30
N LYS A 38 7.47 2.57 0.98
CA LYS A 38 8.36 1.58 0.36
C LYS A 38 7.74 0.93 -0.88
N ALA A 39 6.44 0.62 -0.84
CA ALA A 39 5.73 0.03 -1.97
C ALA A 39 5.65 0.99 -3.16
N LEU A 40 5.41 2.29 -2.93
CA LEU A 40 5.33 3.32 -3.97
C LEU A 40 6.68 3.74 -4.55
N THR A 41 7.79 3.58 -3.80
CA THR A 41 9.14 3.97 -4.25
C THR A 41 9.98 2.81 -4.80
N SER A 42 9.44 1.58 -4.82
CA SER A 42 10.13 0.38 -5.31
C SER A 42 9.48 -0.15 -6.57
#